data_AF-K1T5H5-F1
#
_entry.id   AF-K1T5H5-F1
#
_cell.length_a   1.000
_cell.length_b   1.000
_cell.length_c   1.000
_cell.angle_alpha   90.00
_cell.angle_beta   90.00
_cell.angle_gamma   90.00
#
_symmetry.space_group_name_H-M   'P 1'
#
loop_
_entity.id
_entity.type
_entity.pdbx_description
1 polymer ?
#
loop_
_entity_poly.entity_id
_entity_poly.type
_entity_poly.pdbx_seq_one_letter_code
_entity_poly.pdbx_strand_id
1 'polypeptide(L)' 'YDIARDIGEQHDLAAERPETVRRLARRLSQRLREADAQRPSFRATGEPCPWPDEAARNATHKQ' A
#
# COMPACT_ATOMS: atom_id res chain seq x y z
N TYR A 1 4.04 3.62 -10.20
CA TYR A 1 4.68 4.50 -11.19
C TYR A 1 6.20 4.38 -11.13
N ASP A 2 6.88 4.55 -12.27
CA ASP A 2 8.33 4.72 -12.35
C ASP A 2 8.61 6.19 -12.69
N ILE A 3 8.80 7.03 -11.67
CA ILE A 3 8.88 8.50 -11.82
C ILE A 3 9.99 8.93 -12.79
N ALA A 4 11.07 8.14 -12.93
CA ALA A 4 12.16 8.45 -13.86
C ALA A 4 11.74 8.34 -15.34
N ARG A 5 10.72 7.52 -15.63
CA ARG A 5 10.20 7.27 -16.98
C ARG A 5 8.78 7.82 -17.20
N ASP A 6 8.06 8.05 -16.12
CA ASP A 6 6.65 8.44 -16.08
C ASP A 6 6.42 9.45 -14.96
N ILE A 7 6.97 10.67 -15.15
CA ILE A 7 6.83 11.76 -14.18
C ILE A 7 5.38 12.21 -13.97
N GLY A 8 4.51 11.98 -14.96
CA GLY A 8 3.08 12.31 -14.89
C GLY A 8 2.22 11.26 -14.22
N GLU A 9 2.80 10.15 -13.76
CA GLU A 9 2.09 9.02 -13.14
C GLU A 9 0.92 8.50 -13.99
N GLN A 10 1.12 8.43 -15.32
CA GLN A 10 0.07 8.04 -16.26
C GLN A 10 -0.08 6.52 -16.39
N HIS A 11 0.93 5.75 -15.98
CA HIS A 11 0.94 4.30 -16.11
C HIS A 11 1.18 3.60 -14.77
N ASP A 12 0.09 3.05 -14.21
CA ASP A 12 0.17 2.27 -12.97
C ASP A 12 0.80 0.89 -13.22
N LEU A 13 1.93 0.65 -12.57
CA LEU A 13 2.72 -0.58 -12.64
C LEU A 13 2.38 -1.58 -11.51
N ALA A 14 1.38 -1.29 -10.66
CA ALA A 14 1.11 -2.09 -9.47
C ALA A 14 0.80 -3.57 -9.79
N ALA A 15 -0.01 -3.82 -10.81
CA ALA A 15 -0.35 -5.17 -11.26
C ALA A 15 0.84 -5.88 -11.95
N GLU A 16 1.69 -5.14 -12.66
CA GLU A 16 2.85 -5.67 -13.38
C GLU A 16 4.05 -5.98 -12.47
N ARG A 17 4.14 -5.30 -11.31
CA ARG A 17 5.27 -5.42 -10.37
C ARG A 17 4.83 -5.77 -8.95
N PRO A 18 4.11 -6.88 -8.73
CA PRO A 18 3.51 -7.22 -7.44
C PRO A 18 4.56 -7.43 -6.33
N GLU A 19 5.73 -7.97 -6.66
CA GLU A 19 6.88 -8.09 -5.73
C GLU A 19 7.34 -6.72 -5.21
N THR A 20 7.40 -5.72 -6.11
CA THR A 20 7.82 -4.36 -5.74
C THR A 20 6.77 -3.70 -4.86
N VAL A 21 5.48 -3.87 -5.18
CA VAL A 21 4.36 -3.39 -4.35
C VAL A 21 4.44 -3.99 -2.95
N ARG A 22 4.59 -5.32 -2.82
CA ARG A 22 4.73 -5.99 -1.51
C ARG A 22 5.90 -5.45 -0.69
N ARG A 23 7.07 -5.29 -1.32
CA ARG A 23 8.27 -4.77 -0.66
C ARG A 23 8.09 -3.34 -0.17
N LEU A 24 7.54 -2.46 -1.01
CA LEU A 24 7.32 -1.05 -0.66
C LEU A 24 6.22 -0.90 0.41
N ALA A 25 5.12 -1.64 0.28
CA ALA A 25 4.04 -1.66 1.25
C ALA A 25 4.55 -2.08 2.64
N ARG A 26 5.36 -3.14 2.73
CA ARG A 26 5.99 -3.56 3.99
C ARG A 26 6.88 -2.48 4.59
N ARG A 27 7.74 -1.86 3.78
CA ARG A 27 8.66 -0.80 4.24
C ARG A 27 7.90 0.42 4.75
N LEU A 28 6.85 0.84 4.05
CA LEU A 28 6.01 1.96 4.48
C LEU A 28 5.28 1.64 5.78
N SER A 29 4.70 0.45 5.90
CA SER A 29 3.92 0.04 7.08
C SER A 29 4.79 -0.05 8.33
N GLN A 30 6.02 -0.56 8.20
CA GLN A 30 7.00 -0.54 9.28
C GLN A 30 7.31 0.90 9.71
N ARG A 31 7.61 1.79 8.76
CA ARG A 31 7.98 3.18 9.08
C ARG A 31 6.85 3.95 9.76
N LEU A 32 5.60 3.68 9.38
CA LEU A 32 4.41 4.30 9.98
C LEU A 32 4.22 3.82 11.43
N ARG A 33 4.36 2.52 11.69
CA ARG A 33 4.31 1.97 13.06
C ARG A 33 5.44 2.49 13.95
N GLU A 34 6.66 2.59 13.42
CA GLU A 34 7.80 3.17 14.13
C GLU A 34 7.61 4.66 14.48
N ALA A 35 6.83 5.38 13.68
CA ALA A 35 6.48 6.78 13.94
C ALA A 35 5.27 6.95 14.87
N ASP A 36 4.65 5.87 15.35
CA ASP A 36 3.33 5.90 15.99
C ASP A 36 2.30 6.68 15.16
N ALA A 37 2.35 6.52 13.83
CA ALA A 37 1.51 7.25 12.91
C ALA A 37 0.04 6.82 13.03
N GLN A 38 -0.86 7.79 12.87
CA GLN A 38 -2.30 7.53 12.89
C GLN A 38 -2.79 6.99 11.54
N ARG A 39 -3.90 6.28 11.57
CA ARG A 39 -4.67 5.87 10.38
C ARG A 39 -6.17 6.06 10.64
N PRO A 40 -6.96 6.40 9.60
CA PRO A 40 -8.40 6.55 9.74
C PRO A 40 -9.09 5.23 10.06
N SER A 41 -10.37 5.30 10.43
CA SER A 41 -11.25 4.15 10.59
C SER A 41 -12.45 4.22 9.66
N PHE A 42 -12.97 3.07 9.27
CA PHE A 42 -14.20 2.99 8.50
C PHE A 42 -15.39 3.38 9.37
N ARG A 43 -16.16 4.40 8.95
CA ARG A 43 -17.33 4.89 9.70
C ARG A 43 -18.33 3.79 10.04
N ALA A 44 -18.53 2.83 9.12
CA ALA A 44 -19.54 1.78 9.26
C ALA A 44 -19.17 0.71 10.30
N THR A 45 -17.90 0.36 10.43
CA THR A 45 -17.44 -0.73 11.32
C THR A 45 -16.67 -0.23 12.53
N GLY A 46 -16.19 1.01 12.49
CA GLY A 46 -15.24 1.55 13.47
C GLY A 46 -13.83 0.96 13.35
N GLU A 47 -13.63 -0.03 12.47
CA GLU A 47 -12.34 -0.69 12.32
C GLU A 47 -11.34 0.25 11.64
N PRO A 48 -10.07 0.23 12.09
CA PRO A 48 -9.03 1.01 11.45
C PRO A 48 -8.79 0.53 10.02
N CYS A 49 -8.52 1.46 9.10
CA CYS A 49 -8.14 1.11 7.74
C CYS A 49 -6.87 0.24 7.76
N PRO A 50 -6.76 -0.80 6.91
CA PRO A 50 -5.59 -1.67 6.90
C PRO A 50 -4.31 -0.88 6.61
N TRP A 51 -3.21 -1.32 7.20
CA TRP A 51 -1.88 -0.84 6.86
C TRP A 51 -1.57 -1.20 5.41
N PRO A 52 -0.65 -0.48 4.74
CA PRO A 52 -0.32 -0.75 3.34
C PRO A 52 0.05 -2.22 3.08
N ASP A 53 0.77 -2.88 3.99
CA ASP A 53 1.16 -4.28 3.88
C ASP A 53 0.00 -5.26 4.07
N GLU A 54 -0.93 -4.96 4.98
CA GLU A 54 -2.18 -5.71 5.16
C GLU A 54 -3.04 -5.64 3.88
N ALA A 55 -3.16 -4.45 3.29
CA ALA A 55 -3.89 -4.25 2.03
C ALA A 55 -3.23 -4.99 0.85
N ALA A 56 -1.90 -4.90 0.72
CA ALA A 56 -1.16 -5.55 -0.37
C ALA A 56 -1.22 -7.08 -0.30
N ARG A 57 -1.28 -7.67 0.91
CA ARG A 57 -1.48 -9.11 1.09
C ARG A 57 -2.86 -9.54 0.60
N ASN A 58 -3.91 -8.80 0.97
CA ASN A 58 -5.30 -9.13 0.62
C ASN A 58 -5.58 -8.99 -0.89
N ALA A 59 -4.90 -8.07 -1.57
CA ALA A 59 -5.01 -7.93 -3.02
C ALA A 59 -4.47 -9.15 -3.81
N THR A 60 -3.56 -9.94 -3.21
CA THR A 60 -2.96 -11.12 -3.86
C THR A 60 -3.88 -12.37 -3.79
N HIS A 61 -4.94 -12.34 -2.97
CA HIS A 61 -5.89 -13.47 -2.80
C HIS A 61 -7.21 -13.30 -3.56
N LYS A 62 -7.36 -12.25 -4.38
CA LYS A 62 -8.53 -12.05 -5.26
C LYS A 62 -8.27 -12.41 -6.73
N GLN A 63 -7.34 -13.34 -6.99
CA GLN A 63 -7.13 -13.94 -8.32
C GLN A 63 -7.45 -15.42 -8.29
#